data_AF-A0AAJ2ELJ9-F1
#
_entry.id   AF-A0AAJ2ELJ9-F1
#
_cell.length_a   1.000
_cell.length_b   1.000
_cell.length_c   1.000
_cell.angle_alpha   90.00
_cell.angle_beta   90.00
_cell.angle_gamma   90.00
#
_symmetry.space_group_name_H-M   'P 1'
#
loop_
_entity.id
_entity.type
_entity.pdbx_description
1 polymer ?
#
loop_
_entity_poly.entity_id
_entity_poly.type
_entity_poly.pdbx_seq_one_letter_code
_entity_poly.pdbx_strand_id
1 'polypeptide(L)'
;MRDLKIGQLSFWCFVSSAALFVGSVAFWLPLGGPKLFATPASTLLWPILLYVLAHVARMLRLGLLLGSIRLRRLLGLYIYTGACSALIPFKLGELARINEIAWQQSGNYARGLVIVWVERVFDLIAVGAIILVLMTRGEVEPGPIAPVLWLICVFVLATVCFFFVLPEQLATLNLHVMRTYRDRKAVRILKILEAINNFSQMARPLLHGRILTLSLVTLFIWGFEVMALGLLMQDVRSWTPFVRLVSQFADIIVHRPGHQASADALASILDQWKILVLSVPGLVALCLFHKWRRSASPRKGWIR
;
A
#
# COMPACT_ATOMS: atom_id res chain seq x y z
N MET A 1 31.71 -8.54 10.88
CA MET A 1 31.23 -8.75 12.27
C MET A 1 30.39 -7.59 12.84
N ARG A 2 30.69 -6.31 12.54
CA ARG A 2 29.87 -5.16 12.97
C ARG A 2 28.48 -5.10 12.31
N ASP A 3 28.37 -5.40 11.02
CA ASP A 3 27.09 -5.33 10.30
C ASP A 3 26.07 -6.39 10.73
N LEU A 4 26.55 -7.59 11.12
CA LEU A 4 25.71 -8.66 11.68
C LEU A 4 25.06 -8.26 13.01
N LYS A 5 25.79 -7.54 13.88
CA LYS A 5 25.26 -7.05 15.16
C LYS A 5 24.22 -5.94 14.98
N ILE A 6 24.41 -5.07 13.99
CA ILE A 6 23.45 -3.99 13.67
C ILE A 6 22.15 -4.57 13.09
N GLY A 7 22.24 -5.58 12.23
CA GLY A 7 21.08 -6.29 11.70
C GLY A 7 20.27 -7.01 12.79
N GLN A 8 20.94 -7.71 13.70
CA GLN A 8 20.29 -8.39 14.83
C GLN A 8 19.63 -7.41 15.80
N LEU A 9 20.29 -6.29 16.13
CA LEU A 9 19.72 -5.26 17.01
C LEU A 9 18.46 -4.64 16.40
N SER A 10 18.50 -4.28 15.11
CA SER A 10 17.35 -3.77 14.36
C SER A 10 16.19 -4.77 14.33
N PHE A 11 16.50 -6.06 14.13
CA PHE A 11 15.53 -7.15 14.17
C PHE A 11 14.84 -7.27 15.54
N TRP A 12 15.58 -7.27 16.64
CA TRP A 12 14.98 -7.35 17.98
C TRP A 12 14.18 -6.09 18.32
N CYS A 13 14.64 -4.89 17.96
CA CYS A 13 13.86 -3.66 18.13
C CYS A 13 12.53 -3.71 17.35
N PHE A 14 12.52 -4.30 16.16
CA PHE A 14 11.30 -4.53 15.39
C PHE A 14 10.36 -5.51 16.07
N VAL A 15 10.86 -6.68 16.49
CA VAL A 15 10.04 -7.69 17.17
C VAL A 15 9.44 -7.10 18.45
N SER A 16 10.22 -6.36 19.24
CA SER A 16 9.73 -5.68 20.43
C SER A 16 8.71 -4.59 20.11
N SER A 17 8.95 -3.73 19.11
CA SER A 17 8.00 -2.67 18.73
C SER A 17 6.70 -3.24 18.16
N ALA A 18 6.78 -4.29 17.35
CA ALA A 18 5.63 -5.00 16.81
C ALA A 18 4.85 -5.72 17.93
N ALA A 19 5.55 -6.40 18.84
CA ALA A 19 4.94 -7.06 19.99
C ALA A 19 4.28 -6.05 20.96
N LEU A 20 4.91 -4.90 21.20
CA LEU A 20 4.32 -3.82 22.00
C LEU A 20 3.11 -3.20 21.31
N PHE A 21 3.16 -3.01 19.99
CA PHE A 21 2.01 -2.50 19.24
C PHE A 21 0.85 -3.51 19.25
N VAL A 22 1.11 -4.76 18.89
CA VAL A 22 0.11 -5.85 18.93
C VAL A 22 -0.40 -6.06 20.35
N GLY A 23 0.47 -6.00 21.35
CA GLY A 23 0.13 -6.06 22.76
C GLY A 23 -0.74 -4.88 23.21
N SER A 24 -0.45 -3.67 22.76
CA SER A 24 -1.28 -2.48 23.05
C SER A 24 -2.66 -2.60 22.39
N VAL A 25 -2.72 -3.01 21.12
CA VAL A 25 -3.97 -3.29 20.40
C VAL A 25 -4.76 -4.39 21.12
N ALA A 26 -4.10 -5.48 21.50
CA ALA A 26 -4.69 -6.60 22.22
C ALA A 26 -5.10 -6.25 23.65
N PHE A 27 -4.46 -5.28 24.31
CA PHE A 27 -4.82 -4.77 25.62
C PHE A 27 -6.04 -3.84 25.57
N TRP A 28 -6.20 -3.10 24.46
CA TRP A 28 -7.38 -2.28 24.21
C TRP A 28 -8.63 -3.10 23.81
N LEU A 29 -8.47 -4.32 23.27
CA LEU A 29 -9.59 -5.20 22.88
C LEU A 29 -10.48 -5.72 24.05
N PRO A 30 -9.95 -6.13 25.21
CA PRO A 30 -10.72 -6.63 26.35
C PRO A 30 -11.13 -5.57 27.38
N LEU A 31 -10.46 -4.40 27.39
CA LEU A 31 -10.88 -3.26 28.19
C LEU A 31 -12.14 -2.69 27.54
N GLY A 32 -13.29 -3.26 27.92
CA GLY A 32 -14.61 -2.87 27.44
C GLY A 32 -14.68 -1.36 27.27
N GLY A 33 -14.77 -0.94 26.00
CA GLY A 33 -14.96 0.44 25.62
C GLY A 33 -16.44 0.87 25.53
N PRO A 34 -17.33 0.67 26.53
CA PRO A 34 -18.58 1.41 26.53
C PRO A 34 -18.57 2.62 27.48
N LYS A 35 -17.50 2.88 28.26
CA LYS A 35 -17.51 3.97 29.27
C LYS A 35 -16.71 5.23 28.94
N LEU A 36 -15.79 5.20 27.97
CA LEU A 36 -15.07 6.41 27.49
C LEU A 36 -15.82 7.15 26.36
N PHE A 37 -16.94 6.61 25.87
CA PHE A 37 -17.65 7.07 24.66
C PHE A 37 -19.04 7.63 24.96
N ALA A 38 -19.17 8.33 26.09
CA ALA A 38 -20.47 8.82 26.59
C ALA A 38 -21.06 10.00 25.77
N THR A 39 -20.32 10.57 24.81
CA THR A 39 -20.82 11.67 23.96
C THR A 39 -20.69 11.36 22.46
N PRO A 40 -21.68 11.74 21.62
CA PRO A 40 -21.66 11.49 20.18
C PRO A 40 -20.51 12.19 19.42
N ALA A 41 -19.87 13.19 20.03
CA ALA A 41 -18.65 13.81 19.48
C ALA A 41 -17.40 12.96 19.76
N SER A 42 -17.32 12.32 20.94
CA SER A 42 -16.19 11.47 21.32
C SER A 42 -16.13 10.14 20.56
N THR A 43 -17.26 9.63 20.06
CA THR A 43 -17.35 8.39 19.28
C THR A 43 -16.72 8.52 17.89
N LEU A 44 -16.76 9.70 17.26
CA LEU A 44 -16.16 9.93 15.93
C LEU A 44 -14.71 10.42 15.99
N LEU A 45 -14.32 11.09 17.07
CA LEU A 45 -13.00 11.70 17.20
C LEU A 45 -11.86 10.65 17.14
N TRP A 46 -12.02 9.52 17.81
CA TRP A 46 -11.00 8.47 17.85
C TRP A 46 -10.78 7.74 16.51
N PRO A 47 -11.82 7.26 15.80
CA PRO A 47 -11.68 6.74 14.43
C PRO A 47 -10.97 7.73 13.50
N ILE A 48 -11.35 9.02 13.55
CA ILE A 48 -10.74 10.06 12.71
C ILE A 48 -9.26 10.21 13.04
N LEU A 49 -8.90 10.29 14.32
CA LEU A 49 -7.51 10.43 14.75
C LEU A 49 -6.65 9.25 14.29
N LEU A 50 -7.12 8.01 14.49
CA LEU A 50 -6.42 6.80 14.05
C LEU A 50 -6.28 6.76 12.52
N TYR A 51 -7.32 7.14 11.79
CA TYR A 51 -7.26 7.23 10.34
C TYR A 51 -6.24 8.27 9.86
N VAL A 52 -6.19 9.44 10.50
CA VAL A 52 -5.16 10.47 10.23
C VAL A 52 -3.76 9.92 10.52
N LEU A 53 -3.56 9.19 11.63
CA LEU A 53 -2.29 8.54 11.93
C LEU A 53 -1.90 7.51 10.87
N ALA A 54 -2.84 6.74 10.35
CA ALA A 54 -2.61 5.83 9.22
C ALA A 54 -2.15 6.59 7.96
N HIS A 55 -2.74 7.76 7.67
CA HIS A 55 -2.31 8.62 6.57
C HIS A 55 -0.89 9.18 6.76
N VAL A 56 -0.54 9.62 7.97
CA VAL A 56 0.83 10.07 8.30
C VAL A 56 1.82 8.93 8.12
N ALA A 57 1.49 7.72 8.59
CA ALA A 57 2.33 6.55 8.41
C ALA A 57 2.52 6.18 6.92
N ARG A 58 1.47 6.28 6.08
CA ARG A 58 1.59 6.12 4.62
C ARG A 58 2.52 7.15 3.99
N MET A 59 2.40 8.42 4.39
CA MET A 59 3.28 9.48 3.91
C MET A 59 4.74 9.19 4.30
N LEU A 60 4.98 8.75 5.54
CA LEU A 60 6.29 8.36 6.02
C LEU A 60 6.87 7.21 5.18
N ARG A 61 6.08 6.17 4.91
CA ARG A 61 6.49 5.03 4.04
C ARG A 61 6.90 5.49 2.66
N LEU A 62 6.11 6.36 2.03
CA LEU A 62 6.44 6.94 0.74
C LEU A 62 7.75 7.75 0.80
N GLY A 63 7.97 8.50 1.89
CA GLY A 63 9.23 9.20 2.15
C GLY A 63 10.43 8.24 2.25
N LEU A 64 10.27 7.12 2.97
CA LEU A 64 11.32 6.09 3.09
C LEU A 64 11.67 5.45 1.74
N LEU A 65 10.71 5.29 0.84
CA LEU A 65 10.94 4.74 -0.51
C LEU A 65 11.55 5.75 -1.48
N LEU A 66 11.14 7.02 -1.39
CA LEU A 66 11.71 8.10 -2.21
C LEU A 66 13.11 8.53 -1.74
N GLY A 67 13.44 8.28 -0.47
CA GLY A 67 14.70 8.70 0.13
C GLY A 67 14.69 10.17 0.55
N SER A 68 15.78 10.89 0.31
CA SER A 68 15.97 12.27 0.75
C SER A 68 15.14 13.28 -0.08
N ILE A 69 13.85 13.39 0.23
CA ILE A 69 12.96 14.41 -0.33
C ILE A 69 12.58 15.43 0.75
N ARG A 70 12.44 16.71 0.37
CA ARG A 70 11.96 17.76 1.28
C ARG A 70 10.53 17.46 1.73
N LEU A 71 10.26 17.55 3.03
CA LEU A 71 8.94 17.26 3.63
C LEU A 71 7.79 17.97 2.91
N ARG A 72 7.96 19.23 2.53
CA ARG A 72 6.94 19.99 1.78
C ARG A 72 6.59 19.35 0.42
N ARG A 73 7.57 18.79 -0.29
CA ARG A 73 7.34 18.10 -1.57
C ARG A 73 6.69 16.74 -1.35
N LEU A 74 7.12 16.02 -0.32
CA LEU A 74 6.50 14.74 0.07
C LEU A 74 5.02 14.93 0.43
N LEU A 75 4.71 15.96 1.22
CA LEU A 75 3.33 16.31 1.59
C LEU A 75 2.49 16.66 0.37
N GLY A 76 3.02 17.50 -0.54
CA GLY A 76 2.34 17.86 -1.78
C GLY A 76 2.06 16.64 -2.67
N LEU A 77 3.05 15.75 -2.83
CA LEU A 77 2.92 14.49 -3.55
C LEU A 77 1.83 13.61 -2.91
N TYR A 78 1.86 13.47 -1.59
CA TYR A 78 0.94 12.61 -0.86
C TYR A 78 -0.51 13.11 -0.98
N ILE A 79 -0.73 14.40 -0.75
CA ILE A 79 -2.06 15.02 -0.84
C ILE A 79 -2.61 14.89 -2.27
N TYR A 80 -1.79 15.16 -3.29
CA TYR A 80 -2.20 15.04 -4.68
C TYR A 80 -2.58 13.61 -5.06
N THR A 81 -1.72 12.66 -4.73
CA THR A 81 -1.93 11.26 -5.11
C THR A 81 -3.07 10.63 -4.32
N GLY A 82 -3.25 11.03 -3.06
CA GLY A 82 -4.44 10.68 -2.27
C GLY A 82 -5.73 11.25 -2.87
N ALA A 83 -5.70 12.51 -3.33
CA ALA A 83 -6.83 13.15 -3.98
C ALA A 83 -7.21 12.48 -5.31
N CYS A 84 -6.22 12.18 -6.15
CA CYS A 84 -6.45 11.43 -7.40
C CYS A 84 -7.04 10.04 -7.13
N SER A 85 -6.55 9.33 -6.12
CA SER A 85 -7.07 8.01 -5.76
C SER A 85 -8.49 8.07 -5.16
N ALA A 86 -8.86 9.17 -4.50
CA ALA A 86 -10.22 9.37 -4.01
C ALA A 86 -11.22 9.73 -5.12
N LEU A 87 -10.76 10.45 -6.15
CA LEU A 87 -11.59 10.94 -7.24
C LEU A 87 -11.76 9.97 -8.41
N ILE A 88 -10.69 9.27 -8.78
CA ILE A 88 -10.67 8.48 -10.01
C ILE A 88 -11.04 7.03 -9.70
N PRO A 89 -12.20 6.53 -10.17
CA PRO A 89 -12.59 5.14 -9.99
C PRO A 89 -11.63 4.18 -10.74
N PHE A 90 -11.75 2.88 -10.46
CA PHE A 90 -10.97 1.81 -11.12
C PHE A 90 -9.45 1.83 -10.88
N LYS A 91 -8.98 2.31 -9.72
CA LYS A 91 -7.53 2.29 -9.34
C LYS A 91 -6.61 3.12 -10.26
N LEU A 92 -7.14 3.94 -11.16
CA LEU A 92 -6.36 4.84 -12.02
C LEU A 92 -5.57 5.91 -11.22
N GLY A 93 -5.94 6.16 -9.96
CA GLY A 93 -5.16 6.99 -9.04
C GLY A 93 -3.72 6.50 -8.83
N GLU A 94 -3.46 5.19 -8.98
CA GLU A 94 -2.10 4.64 -8.93
C GLU A 94 -1.26 5.08 -10.14
N LEU A 95 -1.85 5.22 -11.33
CA LEU A 95 -1.15 5.74 -12.50
C LEU A 95 -0.78 7.22 -12.32
N ALA A 96 -1.67 8.01 -11.73
CA ALA A 96 -1.37 9.39 -11.37
C ALA A 96 -0.19 9.48 -10.39
N ARG A 97 -0.13 8.53 -9.44
CA ARG A 97 0.97 8.41 -8.47
C ARG A 97 2.29 8.01 -9.12
N ILE A 98 2.27 7.03 -10.03
CA ILE A 98 3.46 6.64 -10.81
C ILE A 98 3.99 7.84 -11.61
N ASN A 99 3.09 8.56 -12.30
CA ASN A 99 3.47 9.72 -13.10
C ASN A 99 4.08 10.85 -12.26
N GLU A 100 3.50 11.15 -11.11
CA GLU A 100 4.03 12.22 -10.24
C GLU A 100 5.34 11.83 -9.56
N ILE A 101 5.50 10.56 -9.16
CA ILE A 101 6.80 10.05 -8.68
C ILE A 101 7.85 10.10 -9.79
N ALA A 102 7.49 9.71 -11.02
CA ALA A 102 8.37 9.78 -12.17
C ALA A 102 8.83 11.22 -12.44
N TRP A 103 7.90 12.18 -12.41
CA TRP A 103 8.20 13.60 -12.56
C TRP A 103 9.23 14.09 -11.52
N GLN A 104 9.08 13.68 -10.26
CA GLN A 104 10.01 14.06 -9.19
C GLN A 104 11.38 13.36 -9.28
N GLN A 105 11.46 12.23 -9.97
CA GLN A 105 12.67 11.43 -10.16
C GLN A 105 13.30 11.63 -11.55
N SER A 106 13.19 12.84 -12.11
CA SER A 106 13.76 13.22 -13.43
C SER A 106 13.21 12.43 -14.62
N GLY A 107 11.94 12.01 -14.56
CA GLY A 107 11.23 11.34 -15.66
C GLY A 107 11.34 9.82 -15.67
N ASN A 108 11.88 9.19 -14.62
CA ASN A 108 12.00 7.73 -14.57
C ASN A 108 10.69 7.05 -14.12
N TYR A 109 9.83 6.72 -15.10
CA TYR A 109 8.57 6.00 -14.90
C TYR A 109 8.75 4.60 -14.31
N ALA A 110 9.81 3.89 -14.71
CA ALA A 110 10.10 2.55 -14.19
C ALA A 110 10.31 2.57 -12.68
N ARG A 111 11.06 3.56 -12.17
CA ARG A 111 11.27 3.72 -10.73
C ARG A 111 9.97 4.05 -9.98
N GLY A 112 9.11 4.89 -10.55
CA GLY A 112 7.79 5.20 -9.97
C GLY A 112 6.89 3.96 -9.88
N LEU A 113 6.89 3.13 -10.93
CA LEU A 113 6.18 1.86 -10.95
C LEU A 113 6.70 0.89 -9.88
N VAL A 114 8.02 0.74 -9.75
CA VAL A 114 8.63 -0.15 -8.75
C VAL A 114 8.31 0.30 -7.33
N ILE A 115 8.33 1.60 -7.04
CA ILE A 115 7.97 2.13 -5.71
C ILE A 115 6.53 1.75 -5.35
N VAL A 116 5.59 2.01 -6.26
CA VAL A 116 4.17 1.67 -6.05
C VAL A 116 4.00 0.15 -5.92
N TRP A 117 4.65 -0.63 -6.78
CA TRP A 117 4.62 -2.10 -6.72
C TRP A 117 5.07 -2.62 -5.36
N VAL A 118 6.22 -2.15 -4.87
CA VAL A 118 6.75 -2.53 -3.56
C VAL A 118 5.77 -2.20 -2.45
N GLU A 119 5.15 -1.00 -2.46
CA GLU A 119 4.12 -0.67 -1.47
C GLU A 119 2.93 -1.63 -1.51
N ARG A 120 2.44 -1.98 -2.70
CA ARG A 120 1.33 -2.93 -2.85
C ARG A 120 1.69 -4.31 -2.31
N VAL A 121 2.93 -4.76 -2.50
CA VAL A 121 3.39 -6.05 -1.95
C VAL A 121 3.34 -6.03 -0.43
N PHE A 122 3.87 -4.99 0.22
CA PHE A 122 3.80 -4.87 1.67
C PHE A 122 2.35 -4.81 2.18
N ASP A 123 1.48 -4.05 1.50
CA ASP A 123 0.07 -3.96 1.85
C ASP A 123 -0.63 -5.32 1.73
N LEU A 124 -0.39 -6.08 0.65
CA LEU A 124 -0.99 -7.40 0.45
C LEU A 124 -0.49 -8.44 1.45
N ILE A 125 0.81 -8.39 1.82
CA ILE A 125 1.36 -9.26 2.87
C ILE A 125 0.70 -8.95 4.22
N ALA A 126 0.53 -7.68 4.57
CA ALA A 126 -0.12 -7.28 5.81
C ALA A 126 -1.60 -7.73 5.85
N VAL A 127 -2.34 -7.52 4.77
CA VAL A 127 -3.73 -8.01 4.64
C VAL A 127 -3.80 -9.53 4.75
N GLY A 128 -2.93 -10.24 4.02
CA GLY A 128 -2.88 -11.69 4.06
C GLY A 128 -2.58 -12.21 5.47
N ALA A 129 -1.64 -11.59 6.19
CA ALA A 129 -1.33 -11.93 7.57
C ALA A 129 -2.51 -11.71 8.51
N ILE A 130 -3.24 -10.59 8.38
CA ILE A 130 -4.45 -10.33 9.16
C ILE A 130 -5.49 -11.42 8.90
N ILE A 131 -5.79 -11.72 7.63
CA ILE A 131 -6.75 -12.77 7.27
C ILE A 131 -6.35 -14.13 7.86
N LEU A 132 -5.08 -14.52 7.77
CA LEU A 132 -4.58 -15.78 8.34
C LEU A 132 -4.77 -15.84 9.85
N VAL A 133 -4.48 -14.74 10.57
CA VAL A 133 -4.71 -14.66 12.03
C VAL A 133 -6.20 -14.87 12.34
N LEU A 134 -7.10 -14.23 11.58
CA LEU A 134 -8.55 -14.39 11.79
C LEU A 134 -9.03 -15.82 11.53
N MET A 135 -8.48 -16.49 10.51
CA MET A 135 -8.76 -17.90 10.25
C MET A 135 -8.31 -18.79 11.40
N THR A 136 -7.13 -18.55 11.99
CA THR A 136 -6.64 -19.35 13.14
C THR A 136 -7.50 -19.19 14.39
N ARG A 137 -8.25 -18.09 14.51
CA ARG A 137 -9.20 -17.84 15.59
C ARG A 137 -10.59 -18.42 15.35
N GLY A 138 -10.84 -18.98 14.17
CA GLY A 138 -12.16 -19.51 13.79
C GLY A 138 -13.21 -18.43 13.52
N GLU A 139 -12.80 -17.17 13.37
CA GLU A 139 -13.71 -16.04 13.12
C GLU A 139 -14.11 -15.92 11.64
N VAL A 140 -13.47 -16.71 10.78
CA VAL A 140 -13.58 -16.62 9.32
C VAL A 140 -13.64 -18.01 8.71
N GLU A 141 -14.68 -18.29 7.93
CA GLU A 141 -14.75 -19.50 7.15
C GLU A 141 -13.75 -19.47 5.96
N PRO A 142 -13.00 -20.55 5.72
CA PRO A 142 -11.97 -20.59 4.69
C PRO A 142 -12.53 -20.52 3.27
N GLY A 143 -13.75 -21.04 3.05
CA GLY A 143 -14.34 -21.19 1.71
C GLY A 143 -14.44 -19.88 0.94
N PRO A 144 -15.13 -18.85 1.46
CA PRO A 144 -15.31 -17.58 0.76
C PRO A 144 -14.00 -16.82 0.52
N ILE A 145 -13.00 -16.93 1.40
CA ILE A 145 -11.83 -16.05 1.39
C ILE A 145 -10.58 -16.70 0.77
N ALA A 146 -10.58 -18.02 0.58
CA ALA A 146 -9.51 -18.76 -0.09
C ALA A 146 -9.05 -18.15 -1.44
N PRO A 147 -9.95 -17.68 -2.34
CA PRO A 147 -9.54 -17.08 -3.62
C PRO A 147 -8.71 -15.80 -3.44
N VAL A 148 -9.04 -14.97 -2.45
CA VAL A 148 -8.30 -13.74 -2.13
C VAL A 148 -6.90 -14.09 -1.62
N LEU A 149 -6.80 -15.04 -0.70
CA LEU A 149 -5.52 -15.53 -0.19
C LEU A 149 -4.66 -16.14 -1.29
N TRP A 150 -5.26 -16.94 -2.17
CA TRP A 150 -4.55 -17.54 -3.30
C TRP A 150 -3.99 -16.46 -4.25
N LEU A 151 -4.80 -15.45 -4.58
CA LEU A 151 -4.36 -14.33 -5.41
C LEU A 151 -3.21 -13.53 -4.75
N ILE A 152 -3.30 -13.27 -3.44
CA ILE A 152 -2.22 -12.63 -2.67
C ILE A 152 -0.95 -13.48 -2.75
N CYS A 153 -1.04 -14.78 -2.48
CA CYS A 153 0.10 -15.70 -2.52
C CYS A 153 0.75 -15.74 -3.90
N VAL A 154 -0.05 -15.86 -4.97
CA VAL A 154 0.45 -15.85 -6.35
C VAL A 154 1.13 -14.53 -6.68
N PHE A 155 0.53 -13.39 -6.31
CA PHE A 155 1.11 -12.08 -6.56
C PHE A 155 2.43 -11.84 -5.81
N VAL A 156 2.49 -12.22 -4.53
CA VAL A 156 3.71 -12.11 -3.72
C VAL A 156 4.79 -13.05 -4.24
N LEU A 157 4.45 -14.30 -4.56
CA LEU A 157 5.40 -15.25 -5.14
C LEU A 157 5.93 -14.76 -6.49
N ALA A 158 5.05 -14.28 -7.38
CA ALA A 158 5.44 -13.70 -8.66
C ALA A 158 6.38 -12.50 -8.47
N THR A 159 6.10 -11.63 -7.48
CA THR A 159 6.96 -10.51 -7.13
C THR A 159 8.35 -10.98 -6.68
N VAL A 160 8.41 -11.97 -5.78
CA VAL A 160 9.68 -12.51 -5.28
C VAL A 160 10.48 -13.13 -6.43
N CYS A 161 9.83 -13.95 -7.26
CA CYS A 161 10.44 -14.52 -8.46
C CYS A 161 10.96 -13.44 -9.40
N PHE A 162 10.17 -12.39 -9.65
CA PHE A 162 10.53 -11.34 -10.60
C PHE A 162 11.68 -10.44 -10.13
N PHE A 163 11.73 -10.05 -8.86
CA PHE A 163 12.75 -9.12 -8.35
C PHE A 163 14.01 -9.79 -7.77
N PHE A 164 13.90 -11.05 -7.32
CA PHE A 164 15.01 -11.75 -6.68
C PHE A 164 15.56 -12.89 -7.54
N VAL A 165 14.70 -13.76 -8.08
CA VAL A 165 15.15 -14.95 -8.84
C VAL A 165 15.49 -14.62 -10.29
N LEU A 166 14.62 -13.87 -10.97
CA LEU A 166 14.73 -13.57 -12.40
C LEU A 166 16.02 -12.82 -12.77
N PRO A 167 16.51 -11.79 -12.05
CA PRO A 167 17.75 -11.09 -12.42
C PRO A 167 18.96 -12.02 -12.55
N GLU A 168 19.05 -13.04 -11.69
CA GLU A 168 20.14 -14.01 -11.67
C GLU A 168 20.06 -14.94 -12.89
N GLN A 169 18.85 -15.36 -13.26
CA GLN A 169 18.62 -16.21 -14.43
C GLN A 169 18.80 -15.44 -15.76
N LEU A 170 18.45 -14.15 -15.79
CA LEU A 170 18.61 -13.31 -16.97
C LEU A 170 20.07 -13.12 -17.36
N ALA A 171 21.00 -13.07 -16.41
CA ALA A 171 22.43 -12.99 -16.70
C ALA A 171 22.92 -14.24 -17.45
N THR A 172 22.51 -15.43 -17.00
CA THR A 172 22.81 -16.71 -17.67
C THR A 172 22.16 -16.79 -19.04
N LEU A 173 20.90 -16.36 -19.16
CA LEU A 173 20.17 -16.36 -20.43
C LEU A 173 20.81 -15.41 -21.46
N ASN A 174 21.27 -14.23 -21.03
CA ASN A 174 21.99 -13.29 -21.90
C ASN A 174 23.25 -13.92 -22.50
N LEU A 175 24.06 -14.60 -21.68
CA LEU A 175 25.26 -15.31 -22.15
C LEU A 175 24.93 -16.44 -23.14
N HIS A 176 23.84 -17.17 -22.89
CA HIS A 176 23.38 -18.21 -23.80
C HIS A 176 22.95 -17.63 -25.16
N VAL A 177 22.13 -16.58 -25.16
CA VAL A 177 21.66 -15.93 -26.40
C VAL A 177 22.84 -15.38 -27.22
N MET A 178 23.84 -14.77 -26.57
CA MET A 178 25.05 -14.27 -27.25
C MET A 178 25.89 -15.37 -27.91
N ARG A 179 25.91 -16.59 -27.33
CA ARG A 179 26.66 -17.73 -27.87
C ARG A 179 25.91 -18.44 -29.01
N THR A 180 24.58 -18.51 -28.91
CA THR A 180 23.76 -19.32 -29.82
C THR A 180 23.27 -18.55 -31.05
N TYR A 181 23.02 -17.24 -30.95
CA TYR A 181 22.39 -16.47 -32.03
C TYR A 181 23.25 -15.29 -32.50
N ARG A 182 23.42 -15.14 -33.83
CA ARG A 182 24.19 -14.04 -34.46
C ARG A 182 23.35 -13.00 -35.22
N ASP A 183 22.03 -13.17 -35.23
CA ASP A 183 21.14 -12.35 -36.06
C ASP A 183 20.67 -11.05 -35.39
N ARG A 184 20.10 -10.14 -36.19
CA ARG A 184 19.38 -8.93 -35.72
C ARG A 184 18.28 -9.24 -34.69
N LYS A 185 17.71 -10.46 -34.74
CA LYS A 185 16.74 -10.95 -33.74
C LYS A 185 17.38 -11.13 -32.35
N ALA A 186 18.63 -11.61 -32.29
CA ALA A 186 19.38 -11.77 -31.05
C ALA A 186 19.58 -10.42 -30.34
N VAL A 187 19.91 -9.37 -31.10
CA VAL A 187 20.07 -8.00 -30.57
C VAL A 187 18.75 -7.49 -29.97
N ARG A 188 17.60 -7.77 -30.60
CA ARG A 188 16.30 -7.38 -30.04
C ARG A 188 15.99 -8.11 -28.74
N ILE A 189 16.25 -9.43 -28.69
CA ILE A 189 16.05 -10.24 -27.49
C ILE A 189 16.95 -9.72 -26.35
N LEU A 190 18.23 -9.47 -26.63
CA LEU A 190 19.18 -8.92 -25.65
C LEU A 190 18.71 -7.57 -25.09
N LYS A 191 18.20 -6.66 -25.94
CA LYS A 191 17.66 -5.37 -25.48
C LYS A 191 16.44 -5.54 -24.55
N ILE A 192 15.57 -6.51 -24.84
CA ILE A 192 14.40 -6.81 -23.98
C ILE A 192 14.88 -7.40 -22.65
N LEU A 193 15.79 -8.37 -22.68
CA LEU A 193 16.35 -8.99 -21.47
C LEU A 193 17.08 -7.98 -20.59
N GLU A 194 17.85 -7.08 -21.20
CA GLU A 194 18.52 -5.97 -20.51
C GLU A 194 17.51 -5.00 -19.89
N ALA A 195 16.43 -4.63 -20.61
CA ALA A 195 15.38 -3.78 -20.07
C ALA A 195 14.66 -4.43 -18.86
N ILE A 196 14.34 -5.72 -18.94
CA ILE A 196 13.71 -6.48 -17.85
C ILE A 196 14.68 -6.58 -16.65
N ASN A 197 15.95 -6.89 -16.90
CA ASN A 197 16.97 -6.97 -15.85
C ASN A 197 17.18 -5.61 -15.17
N ASN A 198 17.27 -4.52 -15.95
CA ASN A 198 17.39 -3.18 -15.38
C ASN A 198 16.18 -2.83 -14.53
N PHE A 199 14.97 -3.17 -15.00
CA PHE A 199 13.74 -2.95 -14.24
C PHE A 199 13.68 -3.76 -12.93
N SER A 200 14.03 -5.05 -12.97
CA SER A 200 14.01 -5.91 -11.78
C SER A 200 15.09 -5.52 -10.75
N GLN A 201 16.24 -5.02 -11.20
CA GLN A 201 17.29 -4.54 -10.30
C GLN A 201 16.93 -3.24 -9.58
N MET A 202 15.94 -2.47 -10.04
CA MET A 202 15.53 -1.21 -9.38
C MET A 202 14.92 -1.42 -7.98
N ALA A 203 14.34 -2.59 -7.70
CA ALA A 203 13.70 -2.85 -6.41
C ALA A 203 14.72 -3.09 -5.28
N ARG A 204 15.83 -3.77 -5.57
CA ARG A 204 16.86 -4.13 -4.58
C ARG A 204 17.39 -2.93 -3.77
N PRO A 205 17.84 -1.81 -4.37
CA PRO A 205 18.34 -0.67 -3.61
C PRO A 205 17.25 0.08 -2.82
N LEU A 206 15.98 -0.02 -3.23
CA LEU A 206 14.87 0.58 -2.47
C LEU A 206 14.59 -0.19 -1.18
N LEU A 207 14.79 -1.50 -1.21
CA LEU A 207 14.55 -2.40 -0.08
C LEU A 207 15.77 -2.56 0.82
N HIS A 208 16.98 -2.49 0.27
CA HIS A 208 18.22 -2.77 0.99
C HIS A 208 18.35 -1.91 2.26
N GLY A 209 18.45 -2.58 3.42
CA GLY A 209 18.55 -1.95 4.74
C GLY A 209 17.26 -1.29 5.26
N ARG A 210 16.15 -1.35 4.50
CA ARG A 210 14.88 -0.68 4.84
C ARG A 210 13.68 -1.62 4.95
N ILE A 211 13.79 -2.90 4.55
CA ILE A 211 12.69 -3.88 4.60
C ILE A 211 11.98 -3.84 5.96
N LEU A 212 12.74 -3.91 7.04
CA LEU A 212 12.21 -3.98 8.39
C LEU A 212 11.47 -2.69 8.79
N THR A 213 12.01 -1.52 8.46
CA THR A 213 11.32 -0.24 8.69
C THR A 213 10.05 -0.12 7.85
N LEU A 214 10.06 -0.58 6.60
CA LEU A 214 8.89 -0.56 5.72
C LEU A 214 7.80 -1.52 6.21
N SER A 215 8.18 -2.71 6.69
CA SER A 215 7.27 -3.66 7.33
C SER A 215 6.63 -3.06 8.58
N LEU A 216 7.42 -2.40 9.44
CA LEU A 216 6.94 -1.80 10.69
C LEU A 216 5.94 -0.68 10.41
N VAL A 217 6.28 0.23 9.50
CA VAL A 217 5.35 1.30 9.10
C VAL A 217 4.08 0.71 8.47
N THR A 218 4.19 -0.35 7.68
CA THR A 218 3.01 -1.03 7.09
C THR A 218 2.13 -1.68 8.16
N LEU A 219 2.72 -2.29 9.18
CA LEU A 219 1.98 -2.84 10.31
C LEU A 219 1.21 -1.75 11.07
N PHE A 220 1.83 -0.59 11.30
CA PHE A 220 1.15 0.55 11.92
C PHE A 220 0.01 1.08 11.07
N ILE A 221 0.21 1.22 9.76
CA ILE A 221 -0.85 1.66 8.82
C ILE A 221 -2.07 0.76 9.00
N TRP A 222 -1.91 -0.55 8.85
CA TRP A 222 -3.04 -1.49 8.94
C TRP A 222 -3.62 -1.59 10.35
N GLY A 223 -2.79 -1.56 11.38
CA GLY A 223 -3.28 -1.59 12.75
C GLY A 223 -4.13 -0.38 13.09
N PHE A 224 -3.73 0.82 12.66
CA PHE A 224 -4.54 2.02 12.81
C PHE A 224 -5.83 1.96 11.97
N GLU A 225 -5.78 1.44 10.75
CA GLU A 225 -6.97 1.34 9.90
C GLU A 225 -8.00 0.35 10.42
N VAL A 226 -7.57 -0.84 10.83
CA VAL A 226 -8.49 -1.85 11.36
C VAL A 226 -9.08 -1.37 12.68
N MET A 227 -8.28 -0.73 13.53
CA MET A 227 -8.79 -0.13 14.77
C MET A 227 -9.78 1.01 14.50
N ALA A 228 -9.47 1.90 13.54
CA ALA A 228 -10.38 2.97 13.14
C ALA A 228 -11.70 2.41 12.59
N LEU A 229 -11.64 1.35 11.78
CA LEU A 229 -12.80 0.67 11.23
C LEU A 229 -13.66 0.01 12.33
N GLY A 230 -13.03 -0.70 13.26
CA GLY A 230 -13.72 -1.33 14.40
C GLY A 230 -14.42 -0.29 15.28
N LEU A 231 -13.74 0.82 15.58
CA LEU A 231 -14.33 1.90 16.38
C LEU A 231 -15.48 2.61 15.64
N LEU A 232 -15.35 2.84 14.33
CA LEU A 232 -16.38 3.46 13.51
C LEU A 232 -17.67 2.63 13.48
N MET A 233 -17.52 1.31 13.40
CA MET A 233 -18.64 0.36 13.37
C MET A 233 -19.16 0.03 14.78
N GLN A 234 -18.59 0.64 15.82
CA GLN A 234 -18.86 0.36 17.24
C GLN A 234 -18.66 -1.12 17.61
N ASP A 235 -17.88 -1.82 16.81
CA ASP A 235 -17.62 -3.24 16.92
C ASP A 235 -16.12 -3.48 16.80
N VAL A 236 -15.42 -3.05 17.84
CA VAL A 236 -13.96 -3.22 17.96
C VAL A 236 -13.61 -4.67 18.27
N ARG A 237 -14.55 -5.40 18.87
CA ARG A 237 -14.31 -6.74 19.39
C ARG A 237 -14.57 -7.81 18.34
N SER A 238 -15.53 -7.58 17.44
CA SER A 238 -15.76 -8.46 16.31
C SER A 238 -15.00 -7.94 15.08
N TRP A 239 -14.25 -8.81 14.43
CA TRP A 239 -13.55 -8.48 13.19
C TRP A 239 -14.52 -8.50 11.98
N THR A 240 -15.83 -8.56 12.24
CA THR A 240 -16.88 -8.72 11.23
C THR A 240 -16.90 -7.60 10.18
N PRO A 241 -16.59 -6.32 10.48
CA PRO A 241 -16.59 -5.29 9.43
C PRO A 241 -15.46 -5.51 8.42
N PHE A 242 -14.28 -5.92 8.90
CA PHE A 242 -13.16 -6.25 8.04
C PHE A 242 -13.43 -7.52 7.23
N VAL A 243 -13.94 -8.57 7.86
CA VAL A 243 -14.28 -9.84 7.20
C VAL A 243 -15.34 -9.62 6.12
N ARG A 244 -16.38 -8.82 6.40
CA ARG A 244 -17.41 -8.45 5.42
C ARG A 244 -16.83 -7.73 4.20
N LEU A 245 -15.86 -6.83 4.40
CA LEU A 245 -15.18 -6.18 3.28
C LEU A 245 -14.38 -7.19 2.44
N VAL A 246 -13.61 -8.07 3.10
CA VAL A 246 -12.81 -9.08 2.39
C VAL A 246 -13.71 -10.08 1.65
N SER A 247 -14.82 -10.52 2.24
CA SER A 247 -15.76 -11.44 1.60
C SER A 247 -16.45 -10.81 0.39
N GLN A 248 -16.86 -9.54 0.47
CA GLN A 248 -17.40 -8.79 -0.66
C GLN A 248 -16.39 -8.73 -1.83
N PHE A 249 -15.11 -8.50 -1.54
CA PHE A 249 -14.07 -8.56 -2.57
C PHE A 249 -13.90 -9.97 -3.15
N ALA A 250 -14.01 -11.01 -2.33
CA ALA A 250 -13.91 -12.39 -2.78
C ALA A 250 -15.08 -12.78 -3.71
N ASP A 251 -16.29 -12.34 -3.39
CA ASP A 251 -17.49 -12.58 -4.21
C ASP A 251 -17.36 -11.93 -5.60
N ILE A 252 -16.79 -10.73 -5.67
CA ILE A 252 -16.48 -10.04 -6.94
C ILE A 252 -15.47 -10.85 -7.77
N ILE A 253 -14.44 -11.43 -7.14
CA ILE A 253 -13.41 -12.20 -7.85
C ILE A 253 -14.00 -13.50 -8.41
N VAL A 254 -14.79 -14.23 -7.62
CA VAL A 254 -15.34 -15.54 -7.98
C VAL A 254 -16.58 -15.43 -8.88
N HIS A 255 -17.09 -14.21 -9.12
CA HIS A 255 -18.37 -13.98 -9.81
C HIS A 255 -19.49 -14.87 -9.24
N ARG A 256 -19.61 -14.90 -7.90
CA ARG A 256 -20.66 -15.68 -7.23
C ARG A 256 -21.89 -14.80 -7.01
N PRO A 257 -22.98 -14.94 -7.78
CA PRO A 257 -24.19 -14.17 -7.56
C PRO A 257 -24.94 -14.84 -6.40
N GLY A 258 -24.62 -14.54 -5.14
CA GLY A 258 -25.27 -15.29 -4.07
C GLY A 258 -24.87 -15.08 -2.63
N HIS A 259 -24.22 -13.98 -2.24
CA HIS A 259 -24.40 -13.49 -0.87
C HIS A 259 -25.32 -12.31 -0.95
N GLN A 260 -26.50 -12.47 -0.33
CA GLN A 260 -27.54 -11.45 -0.24
C GLN A 260 -26.87 -10.13 0.10
N ALA A 261 -26.75 -9.25 -0.91
CA ALA A 261 -26.75 -7.83 -0.66
C ALA A 261 -28.08 -7.58 0.02
N SER A 262 -28.10 -7.71 1.36
CA SER A 262 -29.20 -7.21 2.14
C SER A 262 -29.41 -5.79 1.64
N ALA A 263 -30.66 -5.51 1.29
CA ALA A 263 -31.13 -4.22 0.85
C ALA A 263 -30.98 -3.22 2.01
N ASP A 264 -29.74 -2.93 2.40
CA ASP A 264 -29.40 -2.00 3.44
C ASP A 264 -29.48 -0.63 2.77
N ALA A 265 -30.50 0.15 3.13
CA ALA A 265 -30.64 1.55 2.74
C ALA A 265 -29.35 2.38 3.02
N LEU A 266 -28.48 1.90 3.91
CA LEU A 266 -27.14 2.44 4.13
C LEU A 266 -26.19 2.29 2.93
N ALA A 267 -26.29 1.23 2.12
CA ALA A 267 -25.45 1.04 0.94
C ALA A 267 -25.81 2.02 -0.19
N SER A 268 -27.09 2.32 -0.40
CA SER A 268 -27.54 3.31 -1.40
C SER A 268 -27.30 4.76 -0.94
N ILE A 269 -27.46 5.04 0.36
CA ILE A 269 -27.10 6.33 0.96
C ILE A 269 -25.57 6.51 0.91
N LEU A 270 -24.78 5.50 1.28
CA LEU A 270 -23.32 5.55 1.17
C LEU A 270 -22.83 5.69 -0.26
N ASP A 271 -23.51 5.12 -1.27
CA ASP A 271 -23.12 5.30 -2.68
C ASP A 271 -23.34 6.73 -3.18
N GLN A 272 -24.45 7.37 -2.80
CA GLN A 272 -24.72 8.77 -3.18
C GLN A 272 -23.84 9.76 -2.40
N TRP A 273 -23.63 9.54 -1.10
CA TRP A 273 -22.77 10.38 -0.28
C TRP A 273 -21.27 10.11 -0.52
N LYS A 274 -20.86 8.90 -0.90
CA LYS A 274 -19.46 8.59 -1.27
C LYS A 274 -18.97 9.51 -2.37
N ILE A 275 -19.78 9.69 -3.42
CA ILE A 275 -19.37 10.51 -4.57
C ILE A 275 -19.16 11.95 -4.12
N LEU A 276 -20.07 12.54 -3.33
CA LEU A 276 -19.95 13.91 -2.84
C LEU A 276 -18.85 14.11 -1.77
N VAL A 277 -18.78 13.22 -0.77
CA VAL A 277 -17.84 13.29 0.35
C VAL A 277 -16.41 12.95 -0.06
N LEU A 278 -16.19 12.12 -1.09
CA LEU A 278 -14.85 11.83 -1.63
C LEU A 278 -14.44 12.82 -2.73
N SER A 279 -15.39 13.31 -3.54
CA SER A 279 -15.06 14.22 -4.64
C SER A 279 -14.73 15.63 -4.17
N VAL A 280 -15.43 16.19 -3.18
CA VAL A 280 -15.18 17.57 -2.72
C VAL A 280 -13.77 17.74 -2.11
N PRO A 281 -13.31 16.89 -1.17
CA PRO A 281 -11.94 16.97 -0.65
C PRO A 281 -10.90 16.67 -1.73
N GLY A 282 -11.18 15.74 -2.65
CA GLY A 282 -10.32 15.43 -3.77
C GLY A 282 -10.15 16.63 -4.71
N LEU A 283 -11.23 17.31 -5.06
CA LEU A 283 -11.20 18.50 -5.93
C LEU A 283 -10.47 19.67 -5.25
N VAL A 284 -10.72 19.89 -3.96
CA VAL A 284 -10.02 20.92 -3.17
C VAL A 284 -8.52 20.62 -3.14
N ALA A 285 -8.13 19.37 -2.88
CA ALA A 285 -6.73 18.96 -2.87
C ALA A 285 -6.07 19.09 -4.25
N LEU A 286 -6.77 18.76 -5.34
CA LEU A 286 -6.30 18.99 -6.71
C LEU A 286 -6.09 20.47 -7.02
N CYS A 287 -7.04 21.34 -6.63
CA CYS A 287 -6.93 22.78 -6.81
C CYS A 287 -5.75 23.37 -6.03
N LEU A 288 -5.57 22.96 -4.77
CA LEU A 288 -4.43 23.37 -3.94
C LEU A 288 -3.11 22.89 -4.54
N PHE A 289 -3.05 21.66 -5.04
CA PHE A 289 -1.86 21.11 -5.68
C PHE A 289 -1.54 21.82 -7.00
N HIS A 290 -2.54 22.10 -7.84
CA HIS A 290 -2.34 22.82 -9.10
C HIS A 290 -1.79 24.23 -8.86
N LYS A 291 -2.32 24.93 -7.85
CA LYS A 291 -1.80 26.23 -7.41
C LYS A 291 -0.36 26.12 -6.92
N TRP A 292 -0.06 25.11 -6.10
CA TRP A 292 1.30 24.85 -5.60
C TRP A 292 2.29 24.48 -6.72
N ARG A 293 1.88 23.65 -7.69
CA ARG A 293 2.69 23.25 -8.87
C ARG A 293 3.03 24.44 -9.74
N ARG A 294 2.10 25.37 -9.95
CA ARG A 294 2.35 26.64 -10.66
C ARG A 294 3.36 27.53 -9.92
N SER A 295 3.31 27.57 -8.58
CA SER A 295 4.26 28.32 -7.77
C SER A 295 5.65 27.66 -7.64
N ALA A 296 5.74 26.34 -7.82
CA ALA A 296 6.98 25.58 -7.72
C ALA A 296 7.71 25.40 -9.07
N SER A 297 7.06 25.70 -10.20
CA SER A 297 7.79 25.81 -11.48
C SER A 297 8.82 26.93 -11.34
N PRO A 298 10.09 26.70 -11.72
CA PRO A 298 11.00 27.80 -11.96
C PRO A 298 10.29 28.74 -12.94
N ARG A 299 10.33 30.06 -12.68
CA ARG A 299 10.15 31.02 -13.77
C ARG A 299 11.12 30.54 -14.84
N LYS A 300 10.61 30.11 -16.00
CA LYS A 300 11.43 29.96 -17.20
C LYS A 300 12.01 31.36 -17.43
N GLY A 301 13.22 31.57 -16.90
CA GLY A 301 14.06 32.71 -17.23
C GLY A 301 14.16 32.72 -18.74
N TRP A 302 13.83 33.88 -19.28
CA TRP A 302 13.71 34.08 -20.70
C TRP A 302 15.01 33.75 -21.42
N ILE A 303 14.84 33.30 -22.65
CA ILE A 303 15.82 33.36 -23.73
C ILE A 303 16.61 34.68 -23.64
N ARG A 304 17.93 34.58 -23.52
CA ARG A 304 18.92 35.39 -24.23
C ARG A 304 20.21 34.60 -24.32
#